data_AF-A0A1J5X1D1-F1
#
_entry.id   AF-A0A1J5X1D1-F1
#
_cell.length_a   1.000
_cell.length_b   1.000
_cell.length_c   1.000
_cell.angle_alpha   90.00
_cell.angle_beta   90.00
_cell.angle_gamma   90.00
#
_symmetry.space_group_name_H-M   'P 1'
#
loop_
_entity.id
_entity.type
_entity.pdbx_description
1 polymer ?
#
loop_
_entity_poly.entity_id
_entity_poly.type
_entity_poly.pdbx_seq_one_letter_code
_entity_poly.pdbx_strand_id
1 'polypeptide(L)'
;MDEYRKAVGGSGGCRFLLSALVAQLQAPASFSLTCDLPNEAVLLTEKTTVTLKNIAISVRLFLVLLEKTRVTVGESFSITKYARNEDCIREHGMAGNGLFYLGGFGAVPRLALENIERMLPNSIGCVLREVYLFDTGLINILPKLGISEDSVIEEFKLVASEEEHVAGILKQKNPFCVGRVKKMWLLGYAVGVITKMSLKDCEFEYLELSATRREHVAEVLKQERPFCLGRVKTMWLEGYAVGVITKMSLKDCEIESLILYATRKEYINEILKQENPFCVGRVKNMYLWVYAASVITKMTIHGDNTMENFVLVGNEDQLSKIIGEGDNSIDLGRIRTDGLRVPERIKRKLRYTLVDGEGKEVLEEEITTSDGEGKEVLEEERWTSIYALVDGEGEEVLEEESDEEVLEERDKSKWWRRMWCGCDEEERF
;
A
#
# COMPACT_ATOMS: atom_id res chain seq x y z
N MET A 1 -36.82 -21.93 10.96
CA MET A 1 -36.93 -20.76 10.03
C MET A 1 -38.14 -19.87 10.33
N ASP A 2 -39.34 -20.42 10.57
CA ASP A 2 -40.54 -19.61 10.81
C ASP A 2 -40.55 -18.82 12.12
N GLU A 3 -39.94 -19.34 13.19
CA GLU A 3 -39.80 -18.59 14.46
C GLU A 3 -38.83 -17.41 14.35
N TYR A 4 -37.79 -17.54 13.53
CA TYR A 4 -36.81 -16.47 13.29
C TYR A 4 -37.41 -15.36 12.40
N ARG A 5 -38.18 -15.72 11.36
CA ARG A 5 -38.93 -14.74 10.54
C ARG A 5 -39.98 -13.97 11.36
N LYS A 6 -40.61 -14.61 12.34
CA LYS A 6 -41.54 -13.93 13.28
C LYS A 6 -40.83 -12.95 14.22
N ALA A 7 -39.58 -13.20 14.60
CA ALA A 7 -38.82 -12.33 15.49
C ALA A 7 -38.32 -11.05 14.80
N VAL A 8 -37.90 -11.14 13.53
CA VAL A 8 -37.27 -10.02 12.79
C VAL A 8 -38.29 -9.04 12.20
N GLY A 9 -39.56 -9.44 12.03
CA GLY A 9 -40.61 -8.59 11.45
C GLY A 9 -41.18 -7.48 12.34
N GLY A 10 -40.72 -7.34 13.60
CA GLY A 10 -41.23 -6.34 14.55
C GLY A 10 -40.09 -5.53 15.20
N SER A 11 -39.93 -4.27 14.79
CA SER A 11 -38.81 -3.38 15.12
C SER A 11 -38.63 -2.99 16.60
N GLY A 12 -39.44 -3.52 17.53
CA GLY A 12 -39.31 -3.28 18.97
C GLY A 12 -39.17 -4.52 19.86
N GLY A 13 -39.41 -5.74 19.34
CA GLY A 13 -39.48 -6.99 20.12
C GLY A 13 -38.27 -7.92 19.98
N CYS A 14 -37.42 -7.69 18.98
CA CYS A 14 -36.38 -8.64 18.58
C CYS A 14 -35.33 -8.88 19.69
N ARG A 15 -34.96 -7.85 20.46
CA ARG A 15 -33.92 -7.93 21.51
C ARG A 15 -34.38 -8.68 22.76
N PHE A 16 -35.65 -8.55 23.15
CA PHE A 16 -36.24 -9.23 24.31
C PHE A 16 -36.58 -10.70 24.04
N LEU A 17 -36.99 -11.03 22.80
CA LEU A 17 -37.22 -12.41 22.40
C LEU A 17 -35.89 -13.17 22.24
N LEU A 18 -34.86 -12.52 21.68
CA LEU A 18 -33.52 -13.10 21.61
C LEU A 18 -32.93 -13.35 23.01
N SER A 19 -33.07 -12.42 23.96
CA SER A 19 -32.54 -12.62 25.32
C SER A 19 -33.26 -13.76 26.07
N ALA A 20 -34.58 -13.92 25.89
CA ALA A 20 -35.33 -15.02 26.46
C ALA A 20 -34.94 -16.39 25.85
N LEU A 21 -34.73 -16.44 24.53
CA LEU A 21 -34.28 -17.66 23.82
C LEU A 21 -32.85 -18.04 24.22
N VAL A 22 -31.95 -17.05 24.30
CA VAL A 22 -30.56 -17.23 24.74
C VAL A 22 -30.49 -17.77 26.18
N ALA A 23 -31.39 -17.36 27.07
CA ALA A 23 -31.45 -17.86 28.44
C ALA A 23 -31.84 -19.36 28.54
N GLN A 24 -32.46 -19.92 27.50
CA GLN A 24 -32.88 -21.32 27.45
C GLN A 24 -31.87 -22.23 26.73
N LEU A 25 -30.98 -21.67 25.91
CA LEU A 25 -30.02 -22.42 25.11
C LEU A 25 -28.69 -22.57 25.84
N GLN A 26 -28.20 -23.81 25.95
CA GLN A 26 -26.84 -24.08 26.42
C GLN A 26 -25.87 -24.03 25.24
N ALA A 27 -24.79 -23.26 25.38
CA ALA A 27 -23.77 -23.17 24.35
C ALA A 27 -22.89 -24.43 24.35
N PRO A 28 -22.73 -25.14 23.22
CA PRO A 28 -21.85 -26.29 23.16
C PRO A 28 -20.38 -25.86 23.30
N ALA A 29 -19.56 -26.76 23.83
CA ALA A 29 -18.11 -26.55 23.90
C ALA A 29 -17.45 -26.58 22.52
N SER A 30 -17.95 -27.45 21.63
CA SER A 30 -17.48 -27.60 20.25
C SER A 30 -18.67 -27.66 19.29
N PHE A 31 -18.53 -27.02 18.13
CA PHE A 31 -19.53 -27.04 17.06
C PHE A 31 -18.82 -27.23 15.72
N SER A 32 -19.23 -28.22 14.92
CA SER A 32 -18.72 -28.38 13.55
C SER A 32 -19.70 -27.71 12.60
N LEU A 33 -19.24 -26.70 11.86
CA LEU A 33 -20.07 -26.04 10.87
C LEU A 33 -20.12 -26.92 9.61
N THR A 34 -21.33 -27.25 9.14
CA THR A 34 -21.60 -28.07 7.96
C THR A 34 -22.66 -27.41 7.09
N CYS A 35 -22.77 -27.84 5.83
CA CYS A 35 -23.84 -27.39 4.92
C CYS A 35 -25.23 -27.78 5.45
N ASP A 36 -25.32 -28.97 6.04
CA ASP A 36 -26.52 -29.46 6.71
C ASP A 36 -26.59 -28.87 8.12
N LEU A 37 -27.24 -27.70 8.25
CA LEU A 37 -27.45 -27.07 9.55
C LEU A 37 -28.52 -27.81 10.37
N PRO A 38 -28.40 -27.84 11.71
CA PRO A 38 -29.43 -28.41 12.57
C PRO A 38 -30.77 -27.65 12.42
N ASN A 39 -31.87 -28.37 12.56
CA ASN A 39 -33.22 -27.78 12.53
C ASN A 39 -33.52 -26.90 13.75
N GLU A 40 -32.77 -27.07 14.82
CA GLU A 40 -32.89 -26.34 16.09
C GLU A 40 -31.84 -25.22 16.18
N ALA A 41 -32.19 -24.13 16.87
CA ALA A 41 -31.28 -23.02 17.07
C ALA A 41 -30.12 -23.42 18.02
N VAL A 42 -28.88 -23.14 17.61
CA VAL A 42 -27.68 -23.37 18.41
C VAL A 42 -27.07 -22.02 18.82
N LEU A 43 -26.87 -21.83 20.12
CA LEU A 43 -26.20 -20.65 20.65
C LEU A 43 -24.68 -20.84 20.61
N LEU A 44 -23.99 -20.03 19.81
CA LEU A 44 -22.52 -19.99 19.78
C LEU A 44 -22.02 -18.81 20.62
N THR A 45 -20.95 -19.04 21.37
CA THR A 45 -20.34 -18.04 22.26
C THR A 45 -18.82 -18.02 22.11
N GLU A 46 -18.16 -17.07 22.77
CA GLU A 46 -16.69 -16.99 22.84
C GLU A 46 -16.02 -18.25 23.43
N LYS A 47 -16.78 -19.08 24.14
CA LYS A 47 -16.32 -20.36 24.71
C LYS A 47 -16.51 -21.52 23.75
N THR A 48 -17.35 -21.37 22.73
CA THR A 48 -17.63 -22.40 21.73
C THR A 48 -16.52 -22.42 20.69
N THR A 49 -15.93 -23.60 20.48
CA THR A 49 -14.97 -23.83 19.39
C THR A 49 -15.70 -24.28 18.14
N VAL A 50 -15.73 -23.43 17.12
CA VAL A 50 -16.29 -23.69 15.80
C VAL A 50 -15.20 -24.28 14.89
N THR A 51 -15.45 -25.48 14.38
CA THR A 51 -14.57 -26.14 13.39
C THR A 51 -15.09 -25.86 11.99
N LEU A 52 -14.21 -25.32 11.15
CA LEU A 52 -14.47 -24.99 9.75
C LEU A 52 -13.65 -25.93 8.86
N LYS A 53 -14.31 -26.90 8.21
CA LYS A 53 -13.64 -27.98 7.47
C LYS A 53 -14.52 -28.40 6.29
N ASN A 54 -13.93 -28.62 5.11
CA ASN A 54 -14.62 -29.09 3.91
C ASN A 54 -15.84 -28.25 3.48
N ILE A 55 -15.80 -26.94 3.78
CA ILE A 55 -16.87 -25.99 3.45
C ILE A 55 -16.30 -24.70 2.88
N ALA A 56 -17.12 -23.99 2.13
CA ALA A 56 -16.92 -22.59 1.78
C ALA A 56 -17.95 -21.74 2.52
N ILE A 57 -17.52 -20.66 3.18
CA ILE A 57 -18.44 -19.72 3.82
C ILE A 57 -18.27 -18.30 3.30
N SER A 58 -19.29 -17.46 3.45
CA SER A 58 -19.15 -16.04 3.11
C SER A 58 -18.14 -15.37 4.03
N VAL A 59 -17.36 -14.42 3.50
CA VAL A 59 -16.39 -13.63 4.28
C VAL A 59 -17.05 -12.97 5.49
N ARG A 60 -18.30 -12.51 5.34
CA ARG A 60 -19.07 -11.90 6.43
C ARG A 60 -19.35 -12.89 7.57
N LEU A 61 -19.76 -14.12 7.25
CA LEU A 61 -19.97 -15.15 8.26
C LEU A 61 -18.65 -15.54 8.94
N PHE A 62 -17.56 -15.66 8.17
CA PHE A 62 -16.25 -15.95 8.72
C PHE A 62 -15.79 -14.90 9.74
N LEU A 63 -15.90 -13.60 9.42
CA LEU A 63 -15.52 -12.51 10.32
C LEU A 63 -16.36 -12.52 11.62
N VAL A 64 -17.68 -12.76 11.51
CA VAL A 64 -18.54 -12.89 12.70
C VAL A 64 -18.10 -14.06 13.59
N LEU A 65 -17.80 -15.22 13.00
CA LEU A 65 -17.31 -16.38 13.76
C LEU A 65 -15.95 -16.09 14.39
N LEU A 66 -15.06 -15.41 13.66
CA LEU A 66 -13.74 -15.02 14.13
C LEU A 66 -13.82 -14.12 15.37
N GLU A 67 -14.76 -13.19 15.39
CA GLU A 67 -14.95 -12.24 16.50
C GLU A 67 -15.71 -12.80 17.69
N LYS A 68 -16.67 -13.71 17.46
CA LYS A 68 -17.65 -14.13 18.48
C LYS A 68 -17.42 -15.54 19.02
N THR A 69 -16.56 -16.33 18.41
CA THR A 69 -16.32 -17.74 18.78
C THR A 69 -14.83 -18.07 18.75
N ARG A 70 -14.43 -19.22 19.29
CA ARG A 70 -13.10 -19.78 19.00
C ARG A 70 -13.17 -20.48 17.66
N VAL A 71 -12.22 -20.24 16.76
CA VAL A 71 -12.24 -20.82 15.42
C VAL A 71 -11.08 -21.80 15.23
N THR A 72 -11.38 -22.98 14.69
CA THR A 72 -10.40 -23.96 14.22
C THR A 72 -10.61 -24.19 12.73
N VAL A 73 -9.59 -23.91 11.92
CA VAL A 73 -9.60 -24.15 10.48
C VAL A 73 -9.02 -25.54 10.20
N GLY A 74 -9.82 -26.40 9.58
CA GLY A 74 -9.45 -27.73 9.11
C GLY A 74 -9.11 -27.74 7.62
N GLU A 75 -8.99 -28.94 7.05
CA GLU A 75 -8.71 -29.12 5.62
C GLU A 75 -9.83 -28.55 4.73
N SER A 76 -9.45 -28.10 3.53
CA SER A 76 -10.38 -27.69 2.47
C SER A 76 -11.41 -26.65 2.91
N PHE A 77 -10.98 -25.67 3.73
CA PHE A 77 -11.79 -24.52 4.10
C PHE A 77 -11.53 -23.35 3.15
N SER A 78 -12.59 -22.61 2.79
CA SER A 78 -12.46 -21.41 1.95
C SER A 78 -13.46 -20.32 2.32
N ILE A 79 -13.11 -19.09 1.99
CA ILE A 79 -13.99 -17.92 2.13
C ILE A 79 -14.36 -17.36 0.76
N THR A 80 -15.58 -16.87 0.65
CA THR A 80 -16.20 -16.45 -0.60
C THR A 80 -16.93 -15.13 -0.47
N LYS A 81 -17.30 -14.53 -1.60
CA LYS A 81 -18.11 -13.32 -1.64
C LYS A 81 -19.44 -13.51 -0.90
N TYR A 82 -19.84 -12.49 -0.13
CA TYR A 82 -21.21 -12.39 0.35
C TYR A 82 -22.15 -11.96 -0.78
N ALA A 83 -23.24 -12.70 -0.98
CA ALA A 83 -24.31 -12.34 -1.90
C ALA A 83 -25.63 -12.23 -1.13
N ARG A 84 -26.29 -11.06 -1.22
CA ARG A 84 -27.63 -10.87 -0.66
C ARG A 84 -28.54 -11.91 -1.32
N ASN A 85 -29.10 -12.83 -0.53
CA ASN A 85 -30.00 -13.92 -0.94
C ASN A 85 -29.36 -15.25 -1.38
N GLU A 86 -28.06 -15.46 -1.17
CA GLU A 86 -27.45 -16.79 -1.37
C GLU A 86 -27.04 -17.43 -0.03
N ASP A 87 -26.95 -18.76 -0.03
CA ASP A 87 -26.47 -19.50 1.14
C ASP A 87 -25.03 -19.10 1.46
N CYS A 88 -24.83 -18.73 2.74
CA CYS A 88 -23.55 -18.30 3.29
C CYS A 88 -22.63 -19.48 3.65
N ILE A 89 -23.09 -20.71 3.48
CA ILE A 89 -22.36 -21.96 3.72
C ILE A 89 -22.61 -22.86 2.53
N ARG A 90 -21.54 -23.36 1.91
CA ARG A 90 -21.59 -24.23 0.74
C ARG A 90 -20.58 -25.35 0.89
N GLU A 91 -20.77 -26.42 0.12
CA GLU A 91 -19.76 -27.45 -0.03
C GLU A 91 -18.49 -26.87 -0.67
N HIS A 92 -17.34 -27.36 -0.23
CA HIS A 92 -16.07 -26.99 -0.83
C HIS A 92 -16.06 -27.34 -2.34
N GLY A 93 -15.49 -26.45 -3.16
CA GLY A 93 -15.44 -26.61 -4.62
C GLY A 93 -16.73 -26.23 -5.37
N MET A 94 -17.85 -26.02 -4.68
CA MET A 94 -19.09 -25.47 -5.28
C MET A 94 -19.20 -23.94 -5.16
N ALA A 95 -18.30 -23.34 -4.39
CA ALA A 95 -18.11 -21.90 -4.37
C ALA A 95 -17.66 -21.43 -5.75
N GLY A 96 -18.50 -20.65 -6.43
CA GLY A 96 -18.07 -19.92 -7.61
C GLY A 96 -16.82 -19.10 -7.27
N ASN A 97 -15.94 -18.90 -8.26
CA ASN A 97 -14.74 -18.06 -8.19
C ASN A 97 -15.10 -16.56 -8.03
N GLY A 98 -15.93 -16.25 -7.04
CA GLY A 98 -16.42 -14.93 -6.73
C GLY A 98 -15.33 -14.15 -6.04
N LEU A 99 -14.56 -13.43 -6.85
CA LEU A 99 -13.71 -12.33 -6.45
C LEU A 99 -14.44 -11.46 -5.41
N PHE A 100 -13.84 -11.31 -4.22
CA PHE A 100 -14.43 -10.51 -3.15
C PHE A 100 -13.44 -9.51 -2.54
N TYR A 101 -14.03 -8.54 -1.85
CA TYR A 101 -13.36 -7.48 -1.11
C TYR A 101 -13.11 -7.94 0.33
N LEU A 102 -11.86 -7.84 0.78
CA LEU A 102 -11.52 -7.99 2.20
C LEU A 102 -11.24 -6.61 2.79
N GLY A 103 -12.14 -6.14 3.66
CA GLY A 103 -11.96 -4.88 4.36
C GLY A 103 -12.17 -4.99 5.86
N GLY A 104 -11.53 -4.07 6.57
CA GLY A 104 -11.63 -3.95 8.02
C GLY A 104 -11.08 -2.60 8.47
N PHE A 105 -11.74 -2.01 9.47
CA PHE A 105 -11.35 -0.76 10.08
C PHE A 105 -11.41 -0.87 11.61
N GLY A 106 -10.37 -0.38 12.27
CA GLY A 106 -10.35 -0.20 13.72
C GLY A 106 -10.14 -1.49 14.53
N ALA A 107 -10.51 -1.39 15.81
CA ALA A 107 -10.17 -2.37 16.84
C ALA A 107 -10.83 -3.74 16.58
N VAL A 108 -9.99 -4.78 16.49
CA VAL A 108 -10.41 -6.17 16.37
C VAL A 108 -10.51 -6.79 17.76
N PRO A 109 -11.60 -7.51 18.11
CA PRO A 109 -11.69 -8.20 19.38
C PRO A 109 -10.49 -9.09 19.63
N ARG A 110 -9.96 -9.11 20.87
CA ARG A 110 -8.82 -9.96 21.25
C ARG A 110 -9.00 -11.42 20.85
N LEU A 111 -10.23 -11.95 20.95
CA LEU A 111 -10.57 -13.30 20.54
C LEU A 111 -10.28 -13.56 19.05
N ALA A 112 -10.57 -12.59 18.18
CA ALA A 112 -10.27 -12.71 16.75
C ALA A 112 -8.76 -12.73 16.49
N LEU A 113 -7.98 -11.91 17.19
CA LEU A 113 -6.52 -11.94 17.09
C LEU A 113 -5.94 -13.29 17.56
N GLU A 114 -6.43 -13.83 18.69
CA GLU A 114 -6.05 -15.16 19.18
C GLU A 114 -6.43 -16.28 18.18
N ASN A 115 -7.58 -16.16 17.52
CA ASN A 115 -7.98 -17.10 16.48
C ASN A 115 -7.04 -17.02 15.27
N ILE A 116 -6.73 -15.82 14.78
CA ILE A 116 -5.80 -15.62 13.65
C ILE A 116 -4.42 -16.19 13.99
N GLU A 117 -3.91 -15.93 15.19
CA GLU A 117 -2.60 -16.41 15.64
C GLU A 117 -2.49 -17.94 15.56
N ARG A 118 -3.55 -18.66 15.96
CA ARG A 118 -3.62 -20.12 15.97
C ARG A 118 -3.77 -20.75 14.58
N MET A 119 -4.20 -20.00 13.57
CA MET A 119 -4.39 -20.54 12.22
C MET A 119 -3.06 -20.87 11.56
N LEU A 120 -3.04 -21.96 10.78
CA LEU A 120 -1.88 -22.30 9.96
C LEU A 120 -1.77 -21.33 8.77
N PRO A 121 -0.55 -21.01 8.31
CA PRO A 121 -0.37 -20.28 7.05
C PRO A 121 -1.06 -20.99 5.88
N ASN A 122 -1.57 -20.24 4.91
CA ASN A 122 -2.26 -20.77 3.72
C ASN A 122 -3.39 -21.78 4.02
N SER A 123 -4.06 -21.68 5.17
CA SER A 123 -5.12 -22.62 5.57
C SER A 123 -6.51 -22.24 5.08
N ILE A 124 -6.68 -21.01 4.59
CA ILE A 124 -7.97 -20.47 4.15
C ILE A 124 -7.92 -20.22 2.64
N GLY A 125 -8.55 -21.07 1.83
CA GLY A 125 -8.66 -20.81 0.39
C GLY A 125 -9.48 -19.55 0.11
N CYS A 126 -9.03 -18.69 -0.80
CA CYS A 126 -9.79 -17.51 -1.22
C CYS A 126 -9.39 -17.04 -2.62
N VAL A 127 -10.27 -16.26 -3.24
CA VAL A 127 -10.02 -15.56 -4.50
C VAL A 127 -10.37 -14.08 -4.27
N LEU A 128 -9.34 -13.25 -4.12
CA LEU A 128 -9.48 -11.83 -3.76
C LEU A 128 -9.39 -10.96 -5.00
N ARG A 129 -10.24 -9.95 -5.07
CA ARG A 129 -10.10 -8.85 -6.05
C ARG A 129 -9.33 -7.69 -5.47
N GLU A 130 -9.64 -7.40 -4.22
CA GLU A 130 -9.39 -6.13 -3.57
C GLU A 130 -9.16 -6.39 -2.07
N VAL A 131 -8.14 -5.73 -1.51
CA VAL A 131 -7.79 -5.80 -0.09
C VAL A 131 -7.63 -4.40 0.44
N TYR A 132 -8.39 -4.05 1.47
CA TYR A 132 -8.36 -2.71 2.08
C TYR A 132 -8.44 -2.80 3.60
N LEU A 133 -7.29 -2.87 4.26
CA LEU A 133 -7.21 -3.02 5.72
C LEU A 133 -6.58 -1.77 6.32
N PHE A 134 -7.34 -1.09 7.19
CA PHE A 134 -6.97 0.20 7.75
C PHE A 134 -6.96 0.13 9.27
N ASP A 135 -5.79 0.38 9.87
CA ASP A 135 -5.59 0.49 11.31
C ASP A 135 -6.31 -0.61 12.08
N THR A 136 -6.03 -1.86 11.66
CA THR A 136 -6.72 -3.04 12.16
C THR A 136 -5.76 -4.22 12.30
N GLY A 137 -5.87 -4.94 13.43
CA GLY A 137 -5.13 -6.19 13.63
C GLY A 137 -5.57 -7.31 12.68
N LEU A 138 -6.67 -7.13 11.94
CA LEU A 138 -7.11 -8.06 10.89
C LEU A 138 -6.06 -8.21 9.78
N ILE A 139 -5.16 -7.24 9.60
CA ILE A 139 -4.00 -7.36 8.69
C ILE A 139 -3.28 -8.71 8.88
N ASN A 140 -3.14 -9.18 10.12
CA ASN A 140 -2.48 -10.45 10.43
C ASN A 140 -3.16 -11.71 9.86
N ILE A 141 -4.36 -11.61 9.27
CA ILE A 141 -5.00 -12.71 8.54
C ILE A 141 -4.31 -13.02 7.21
N LEU A 142 -3.64 -12.03 6.58
CA LEU A 142 -3.14 -12.16 5.21
C LEU A 142 -2.27 -13.42 4.99
N PRO A 143 -1.33 -13.77 5.88
CA PRO A 143 -0.51 -14.97 5.68
C PRO A 143 -1.25 -16.29 5.91
N LYS A 144 -2.48 -16.23 6.42
CA LYS A 144 -3.38 -17.38 6.62
C LYS A 144 -4.21 -17.66 5.37
N LEU A 145 -4.31 -16.69 4.47
CA LEU A 145 -5.02 -16.80 3.20
C LEU A 145 -4.16 -17.58 2.19
N GLY A 146 -4.71 -18.67 1.67
CA GLY A 146 -4.14 -19.45 0.58
C GLY A 146 -4.45 -18.81 -0.76
N ILE A 147 -3.81 -17.66 -1.03
CA ILE A 147 -3.90 -16.95 -2.32
C ILE A 147 -3.00 -17.69 -3.32
N SER A 148 -3.55 -18.05 -4.48
CA SER A 148 -2.77 -18.65 -5.56
C SER A 148 -1.83 -17.61 -6.17
N GLU A 149 -0.63 -18.03 -6.58
CA GLU A 149 0.35 -17.18 -7.30
C GLU A 149 -0.23 -16.58 -8.58
N ASP A 150 -1.15 -17.31 -9.22
CA ASP A 150 -1.82 -16.87 -10.45
C ASP A 150 -2.93 -15.82 -10.22
N SER A 151 -3.35 -15.62 -8.96
CA SER A 151 -4.43 -14.69 -8.62
C SER A 151 -4.04 -13.26 -8.99
N VAL A 152 -4.97 -12.50 -9.54
CA VAL A 152 -4.76 -11.08 -9.86
C VAL A 152 -5.58 -10.24 -8.88
N ILE A 153 -4.88 -9.44 -8.07
CA ILE A 153 -5.48 -8.47 -7.17
C ILE A 153 -5.38 -7.11 -7.84
N GLU A 154 -6.54 -6.46 -8.06
CA GLU A 154 -6.60 -5.14 -8.67
C GLU A 154 -6.03 -4.08 -7.73
N GLU A 155 -6.44 -4.11 -6.46
CA GLU A 155 -6.03 -3.11 -5.46
C GLU A 155 -5.70 -3.75 -4.11
N PHE A 156 -4.54 -3.40 -3.56
CA PHE A 156 -4.04 -3.89 -2.28
C PHE A 156 -3.57 -2.71 -1.42
N LYS A 157 -4.39 -2.32 -0.44
CA LYS A 157 -4.15 -1.16 0.42
C LYS A 157 -4.11 -1.56 1.87
N LEU A 158 -2.97 -1.31 2.52
CA LEU A 158 -2.77 -1.49 3.94
C LEU A 158 -2.33 -0.18 4.59
N VAL A 159 -3.01 0.21 5.65
CA VAL A 159 -2.63 1.33 6.50
C VAL A 159 -2.49 0.82 7.92
N ALA A 160 -1.35 1.09 8.55
CA ALA A 160 -1.12 0.76 9.94
C ALA A 160 -0.38 1.91 10.65
N SER A 161 -1.11 2.69 11.41
CA SER A 161 -0.57 3.76 12.26
C SER A 161 0.21 3.20 13.46
N GLU A 162 -0.17 2.02 13.96
CA GLU A 162 0.46 1.34 15.11
C GLU A 162 1.11 0.00 14.75
N GLU A 163 2.22 -0.34 15.44
CA GLU A 163 2.99 -1.57 15.19
C GLU A 163 2.16 -2.84 15.46
N GLU A 164 1.29 -2.78 16.48
CA GLU A 164 0.45 -3.91 16.90
C GLU A 164 -0.44 -4.46 15.78
N HIS A 165 -0.87 -3.59 14.85
CA HIS A 165 -1.67 -3.99 13.71
C HIS A 165 -0.94 -4.94 12.76
N VAL A 166 0.40 -4.86 12.67
CA VAL A 166 1.21 -5.66 11.73
C VAL A 166 2.18 -6.62 12.42
N ALA A 167 2.30 -6.55 13.75
CA ALA A 167 3.31 -7.28 14.53
C ALA A 167 3.27 -8.80 14.29
N GLY A 168 2.10 -9.38 14.07
CA GLY A 168 1.96 -10.81 13.76
C GLY A 168 2.54 -11.19 12.40
N ILE A 169 2.43 -10.33 11.38
CA ILE A 169 3.07 -10.54 10.07
C ILE A 169 4.57 -10.33 10.16
N LEU A 170 5.03 -9.25 10.82
CA LEU A 170 6.46 -8.93 10.87
C LEU A 170 7.29 -10.00 11.59
N LYS A 171 6.68 -10.73 12.55
CA LYS A 171 7.29 -11.88 13.22
C LYS A 171 7.46 -13.12 12.33
N GLN A 172 6.86 -13.14 11.14
CA GLN A 172 6.94 -14.30 10.27
C GLN A 172 8.33 -14.46 9.66
N LYS A 173 8.75 -15.72 9.59
CA LYS A 173 10.05 -16.10 9.02
C LYS A 173 10.01 -16.18 7.51
N ASN A 174 8.93 -16.73 6.96
CA ASN A 174 8.79 -16.98 5.53
C ASN A 174 7.84 -15.94 4.91
N PRO A 175 8.13 -15.44 3.70
CA PRO A 175 7.18 -14.62 2.97
C PRO A 175 5.88 -15.37 2.66
N PHE A 176 4.75 -14.66 2.62
CA PHE A 176 3.47 -15.18 2.17
C PHE A 176 3.16 -14.72 0.74
N CYS A 177 2.32 -15.48 0.04
CA CYS A 177 1.92 -15.15 -1.33
C CYS A 177 0.79 -14.11 -1.31
N VAL A 178 0.91 -13.08 -2.14
CA VAL A 178 -0.13 -12.06 -2.35
C VAL A 178 -0.73 -12.13 -3.77
N GLY A 179 -0.34 -13.12 -4.57
CA GLY A 179 -0.65 -13.17 -6.00
C GLY A 179 0.03 -12.03 -6.77
N ARG A 180 -0.49 -11.73 -7.97
CA ARG A 180 -0.08 -10.60 -8.81
C ARG A 180 -0.92 -9.37 -8.47
N VAL A 181 -0.30 -8.37 -7.86
CA VAL A 181 -0.97 -7.13 -7.46
C VAL A 181 -0.73 -6.04 -8.51
N LYS A 182 -1.80 -5.45 -9.04
CA LYS A 182 -1.69 -4.32 -9.98
C LYS A 182 -1.37 -3.01 -9.26
N LYS A 183 -2.14 -2.66 -8.23
CA LYS A 183 -1.94 -1.42 -7.46
C LYS A 183 -1.76 -1.72 -5.98
N MET A 184 -0.68 -1.21 -5.40
CA MET A 184 -0.32 -1.45 -4.00
C MET A 184 -0.05 -0.15 -3.26
N TRP A 185 -0.66 -0.01 -2.08
CA TRP A 185 -0.47 1.12 -1.16
C TRP A 185 -0.14 0.58 0.23
N LEU A 186 1.05 0.90 0.74
CA LEU A 186 1.46 0.54 2.10
C LEU A 186 1.83 1.82 2.87
N LEU A 187 1.04 2.14 3.91
CA LEU A 187 1.21 3.38 4.68
C LEU A 187 1.52 3.08 6.15
N GLY A 188 2.46 3.82 6.71
CA GLY A 188 2.90 3.67 8.11
C GLY A 188 3.64 2.35 8.34
N TYR A 189 3.37 1.66 9.45
CA TYR A 189 3.95 0.35 9.75
C TYR A 189 3.64 -0.72 8.70
N ALA A 190 2.60 -0.51 7.87
CA ALA A 190 2.29 -1.41 6.76
C ALA A 190 3.42 -1.47 5.71
N VAL A 191 4.27 -0.44 5.62
CA VAL A 191 5.47 -0.46 4.76
C VAL A 191 6.38 -1.64 5.12
N GLY A 192 6.51 -1.99 6.40
CA GLY A 192 7.29 -3.15 6.84
C GLY A 192 6.78 -4.50 6.31
N VAL A 193 5.47 -4.59 6.01
CA VAL A 193 4.82 -5.83 5.56
C VAL A 193 5.35 -6.27 4.20
N ILE A 194 5.83 -5.34 3.36
CA ILE A 194 6.39 -5.65 2.03
C ILE A 194 7.53 -6.68 2.09
N THR A 195 8.32 -6.67 3.18
CA THR A 195 9.43 -7.60 3.41
C THR A 195 9.00 -9.04 3.66
N LYS A 196 7.73 -9.23 3.98
CA LYS A 196 7.10 -10.51 4.27
C LYS A 196 6.22 -10.99 3.12
N MET A 197 6.23 -10.30 1.97
CA MET A 197 5.49 -10.71 0.79
C MET A 197 6.41 -11.36 -0.24
N SER A 198 5.91 -12.39 -0.92
CA SER A 198 6.51 -12.86 -2.16
C SER A 198 6.04 -11.97 -3.31
N LEU A 199 6.92 -11.09 -3.79
CA LEU A 199 6.63 -10.12 -4.87
C LEU A 199 7.27 -10.51 -6.21
N LYS A 200 7.75 -11.74 -6.31
CA LYS A 200 8.36 -12.24 -7.55
C LYS A 200 7.31 -12.22 -8.66
N ASP A 201 7.71 -11.76 -9.84
CA ASP A 201 6.86 -11.72 -11.04
C ASP A 201 5.61 -10.81 -10.92
N CYS A 202 5.61 -9.88 -9.96
CA CYS A 202 4.59 -8.83 -9.89
C CYS A 202 4.87 -7.73 -10.92
N GLU A 203 3.85 -7.39 -11.72
CA GLU A 203 3.86 -6.23 -12.61
C GLU A 203 2.94 -5.15 -12.02
N PHE A 204 3.55 -4.17 -11.34
CA PHE A 204 2.80 -3.10 -10.70
C PHE A 204 2.44 -2.03 -11.71
N GLU A 205 1.15 -1.71 -11.83
CA GLU A 205 0.69 -0.45 -12.43
C GLU A 205 1.01 0.73 -11.50
N TYR A 206 0.90 0.52 -10.18
CA TYR A 206 1.15 1.54 -9.17
C TYR A 206 1.66 0.92 -7.86
N LEU A 207 2.77 1.42 -7.32
CA LEU A 207 3.31 1.06 -6.01
C LEU A 207 3.58 2.33 -5.20
N GLU A 208 2.86 2.50 -4.10
CA GLU A 208 3.07 3.61 -3.16
C GLU A 208 3.45 3.11 -1.77
N LEU A 209 4.57 3.64 -1.27
CA LEU A 209 5.02 3.46 0.11
C LEU A 209 5.14 4.84 0.75
N SER A 210 4.43 5.07 1.86
CA SER A 210 4.48 6.33 2.60
C SER A 210 4.68 6.09 4.09
N ALA A 211 5.67 6.75 4.67
CA ALA A 211 6.00 6.61 6.09
C ALA A 211 6.41 7.96 6.69
N THR A 212 5.67 8.41 7.69
CA THR A 212 5.91 9.70 8.35
C THR A 212 6.85 9.60 9.54
N ARG A 213 7.05 8.39 10.10
CA ARG A 213 7.94 8.12 11.24
C ARG A 213 9.02 7.10 10.89
N ARG A 214 10.19 7.22 11.53
CA ARG A 214 11.32 6.30 11.30
C ARG A 214 10.98 4.85 11.66
N GLU A 215 10.23 4.64 12.74
CA GLU A 215 9.77 3.32 13.19
C GLU A 215 8.95 2.55 12.15
N HIS A 216 8.20 3.26 11.28
CA HIS A 216 7.38 2.65 10.23
C HIS A 216 8.18 1.82 9.22
N VAL A 217 9.43 2.22 8.97
CA VAL A 217 10.33 1.55 8.00
C VAL A 217 11.46 0.76 8.67
N ALA A 218 11.50 0.73 10.00
CA ALA A 218 12.61 0.15 10.74
C ALA A 218 12.86 -1.32 10.40
N GLU A 219 11.79 -2.11 10.17
CA GLU A 219 11.91 -3.51 9.77
C GLU A 219 12.53 -3.66 8.37
N VAL A 220 12.09 -2.84 7.40
CA VAL A 220 12.65 -2.85 6.04
C VAL A 220 14.12 -2.49 6.05
N LEU A 221 14.50 -1.43 6.78
CA LEU A 221 15.87 -0.95 6.79
C LEU A 221 16.84 -1.92 7.49
N LYS A 222 16.35 -2.78 8.39
CA LYS A 222 17.14 -3.87 9.01
C LYS A 222 17.44 -5.03 8.06
N GLN A 223 16.69 -5.16 6.97
CA GLN A 223 16.86 -6.26 6.05
C GLN A 223 18.25 -6.21 5.37
N GLU A 224 18.97 -7.33 5.41
CA GLU A 224 20.30 -7.44 4.78
C GLU A 224 20.19 -7.68 3.28
N ARG A 225 19.24 -8.53 2.87
CA ARG A 225 19.04 -8.90 1.46
C ARG A 225 17.98 -8.02 0.83
N PRO A 226 18.31 -7.30 -0.25
CA PRO A 226 17.30 -6.56 -0.98
C PRO A 226 16.18 -7.48 -1.48
N PHE A 227 14.94 -7.00 -1.47
CA PHE A 227 13.83 -7.72 -2.09
C PHE A 227 13.68 -7.30 -3.55
N CYS A 228 13.33 -8.25 -4.41
CA CYS A 228 13.15 -8.00 -5.83
C CYS A 228 11.73 -7.48 -6.08
N LEU A 229 11.63 -6.44 -6.89
CA LEU A 229 10.38 -6.05 -7.53
C LEU A 229 10.41 -6.57 -8.97
N GLY A 230 9.24 -6.83 -9.56
CA GLY A 230 9.14 -7.02 -10.99
C GLY A 230 9.12 -5.67 -11.71
N ARG A 231 8.37 -5.59 -12.82
CA ARG A 231 8.17 -4.35 -13.55
C ARG A 231 7.26 -3.40 -12.78
N VAL A 232 7.57 -2.11 -12.78
CA VAL A 232 6.75 -1.09 -12.13
C VAL A 232 6.46 0.04 -13.10
N LYS A 233 5.18 0.34 -13.33
CA LYS A 233 4.81 1.53 -14.10
C LYS A 233 5.06 2.77 -13.25
N THR A 234 4.34 2.96 -12.15
CA THR A 234 4.58 4.09 -11.25
C THR A 234 5.00 3.63 -9.87
N MET A 235 6.14 4.14 -9.39
CA MET A 235 6.63 3.96 -8.03
C MET A 235 6.67 5.30 -7.30
N TRP A 236 5.93 5.41 -6.21
CA TRP A 236 5.87 6.59 -5.35
C TRP A 236 6.39 6.27 -3.96
N LEU A 237 7.47 6.94 -3.54
CA LEU A 237 8.03 6.79 -2.20
C LEU A 237 8.01 8.13 -1.48
N GLU A 238 7.32 8.17 -0.33
CA GLU A 238 7.14 9.38 0.46
C GLU A 238 7.68 9.25 1.88
N GLY A 239 8.34 10.32 2.34
CA GLY A 239 8.82 10.43 3.71
C GLY A 239 9.97 9.46 4.00
N TYR A 240 9.96 8.82 5.17
CA TYR A 240 10.93 7.77 5.51
C TYR A 240 10.89 6.58 4.55
N ALA A 241 9.80 6.39 3.78
CA ALA A 241 9.72 5.33 2.78
C ALA A 241 10.67 5.55 1.59
N VAL A 242 11.17 6.77 1.38
CA VAL A 242 12.26 7.03 0.41
C VAL A 242 13.48 6.15 0.74
N GLY A 243 13.77 5.89 2.02
CA GLY A 243 14.86 5.01 2.46
C GLY A 243 14.71 3.55 2.02
N VAL A 244 13.49 3.09 1.78
CA VAL A 244 13.16 1.71 1.40
C VAL A 244 13.75 1.34 0.04
N ILE A 245 13.94 2.32 -0.86
CA ILE A 245 14.56 2.09 -2.18
C ILE A 245 15.95 1.45 -2.08
N THR A 246 16.70 1.75 -1.01
CA THR A 246 18.05 1.20 -0.79
C THR A 246 18.03 -0.28 -0.41
N LYS A 247 16.85 -0.83 -0.13
CA LYS A 247 16.59 -2.23 0.20
C LYS A 247 15.84 -2.96 -0.91
N MET A 248 15.72 -2.35 -2.08
CA MET A 248 15.15 -2.96 -3.27
C MET A 248 16.26 -3.41 -4.24
N SER A 249 16.09 -4.57 -4.85
CA SER A 249 16.96 -5.02 -5.96
C SER A 249 16.41 -4.49 -7.29
N LEU A 250 16.77 -3.26 -7.64
CA LEU A 250 16.23 -2.57 -8.82
C LEU A 250 17.06 -2.71 -10.09
N LYS A 251 18.24 -3.34 -10.03
CA LYS A 251 19.18 -3.37 -11.16
C LYS A 251 18.57 -3.85 -12.47
N ASP A 252 17.74 -4.90 -12.40
CA ASP A 252 17.06 -5.50 -13.54
C ASP A 252 15.57 -5.08 -13.63
N CYS A 253 15.16 -4.09 -12.84
CA CYS A 253 13.81 -3.55 -12.86
C CYS A 253 13.66 -2.49 -13.96
N GLU A 254 12.47 -2.47 -14.56
CA GLU A 254 12.02 -1.41 -15.46
C GLU A 254 10.96 -0.59 -14.73
N ILE A 255 11.24 0.71 -14.58
CA ILE A 255 10.38 1.68 -13.90
C ILE A 255 9.95 2.75 -14.91
N GLU A 256 8.65 2.88 -15.18
CA GLU A 256 8.16 3.94 -16.09
C GLU A 256 8.25 5.32 -15.43
N SER A 257 7.89 5.43 -14.15
CA SER A 257 7.93 6.67 -13.36
C SER A 257 8.38 6.38 -11.93
N LEU A 258 9.52 6.93 -11.53
CA LEU A 258 10.03 6.91 -10.16
C LEU A 258 9.85 8.29 -9.52
N ILE A 259 9.09 8.36 -8.43
CA ILE A 259 8.78 9.61 -7.72
C ILE A 259 9.26 9.46 -6.27
N LEU A 260 10.21 10.31 -5.87
CA LEU A 260 10.71 10.39 -4.50
C LEU A 260 10.34 11.75 -3.90
N TYR A 261 9.61 11.73 -2.79
CA TYR A 261 9.17 12.94 -2.09
C TYR A 261 9.58 12.92 -0.62
N ALA A 262 10.35 13.92 -0.19
CA ALA A 262 10.75 14.05 1.21
C ALA A 262 10.72 15.50 1.68
N THR A 263 9.71 15.84 2.48
CA THR A 263 9.52 17.20 3.01
C THR A 263 10.52 17.58 4.11
N ARG A 264 11.16 16.59 4.74
CA ARG A 264 12.13 16.80 5.84
C ARG A 264 13.45 16.11 5.53
N LYS A 265 14.56 16.74 5.92
CA LYS A 265 15.93 16.19 5.78
C LYS A 265 16.10 14.83 6.45
N GLU A 266 15.46 14.64 7.61
CA GLU A 266 15.53 13.40 8.40
C GLU A 266 15.08 12.15 7.64
N TYR A 267 14.16 12.29 6.68
CA TYR A 267 13.61 11.19 5.89
C TYR A 267 14.66 10.49 5.03
N ILE A 268 15.70 11.22 4.60
CA ILE A 268 16.75 10.69 3.73
C ILE A 268 18.10 10.52 4.43
N ASN A 269 18.18 10.83 5.74
CA ASN A 269 19.43 10.80 6.49
C ASN A 269 20.14 9.44 6.40
N GLU A 270 19.39 8.34 6.45
CA GLU A 270 19.98 6.99 6.37
C GLU A 270 20.55 6.69 4.99
N ILE A 271 19.96 7.22 3.92
CA ILE A 271 20.50 7.09 2.56
C ILE A 271 21.79 7.87 2.42
N LEU A 272 21.82 9.11 2.89
CA LEU A 272 22.99 9.99 2.79
C LEU A 272 24.21 9.48 3.57
N LYS A 273 23.99 8.65 4.60
CA LYS A 273 25.06 7.99 5.36
C LYS A 273 25.68 6.79 4.65
N GLN A 274 25.05 6.26 3.60
CA GLN A 274 25.59 5.10 2.90
C GLN A 274 26.90 5.47 2.20
N GLU A 275 27.91 4.60 2.35
CA GLU A 275 29.20 4.79 1.69
C GLU A 275 29.08 4.57 0.18
N ASN A 276 28.42 3.48 -0.19
CA ASN A 276 28.26 3.07 -1.58
C ASN A 276 26.91 3.52 -2.14
N PRO A 277 26.87 4.01 -3.38
CA PRO A 277 25.61 4.33 -4.04
C PRO A 277 24.82 3.06 -4.38
N PHE A 278 23.49 3.17 -4.44
CA PHE A 278 22.59 2.10 -4.86
C PHE A 278 22.17 2.28 -6.33
N CYS A 279 21.77 1.21 -7.00
CA CYS A 279 21.31 1.27 -8.40
C CYS A 279 19.78 1.33 -8.45
N VAL A 280 19.21 2.26 -9.22
CA VAL A 280 17.75 2.41 -9.41
C VAL A 280 17.21 1.68 -10.65
N GLY A 281 18.06 0.95 -11.38
CA GLY A 281 17.66 0.20 -12.57
C GLY A 281 17.47 1.07 -13.81
N ARG A 282 16.57 0.64 -14.69
CA ARG A 282 16.12 1.39 -15.87
C ARG A 282 14.89 2.21 -15.50
N VAL A 283 15.03 3.53 -15.55
CA VAL A 283 13.97 4.48 -15.19
C VAL A 283 13.68 5.36 -16.39
N LYS A 284 12.42 5.41 -16.81
CA LYS A 284 12.00 6.23 -17.95
C LYS A 284 11.75 7.69 -17.54
N ASN A 285 11.01 7.91 -16.46
CA ASN A 285 10.78 9.24 -15.87
C ASN A 285 11.18 9.24 -14.40
N MET A 286 11.98 10.24 -13.97
CA MET A 286 12.41 10.37 -12.58
C MET A 286 12.07 11.75 -12.04
N TYR A 287 11.41 11.78 -10.89
CA TYR A 287 11.00 13.00 -10.19
C TYR A 287 11.54 12.98 -8.76
N LEU A 288 12.45 13.89 -8.45
CA LEU A 288 13.05 14.04 -7.13
C LEU A 288 12.64 15.39 -6.53
N TRP A 289 11.87 15.35 -5.45
CA TRP A 289 11.24 16.55 -4.90
C TRP A 289 11.71 16.85 -3.48
N VAL A 290 11.95 18.13 -3.21
CA VAL A 290 12.30 18.68 -1.90
C VAL A 290 13.62 18.05 -1.41
N TYR A 291 13.70 17.50 -0.19
CA TYR A 291 14.93 16.87 0.29
C TYR A 291 15.27 15.59 -0.48
N ALA A 292 14.31 14.93 -1.14
CA ALA A 292 14.58 13.72 -1.91
C ALA A 292 15.50 13.99 -3.11
N ALA A 293 15.63 15.24 -3.56
CA ALA A 293 16.64 15.65 -4.54
C ALA A 293 18.05 15.20 -4.13
N SER A 294 18.41 15.35 -2.85
CA SER A 294 19.75 14.99 -2.34
C SER A 294 20.07 13.49 -2.44
N VAL A 295 19.07 12.62 -2.62
CA VAL A 295 19.25 11.18 -2.84
C VAL A 295 20.05 10.91 -4.12
N ILE A 296 20.02 11.83 -5.09
CA ILE A 296 20.77 11.72 -6.35
C ILE A 296 22.28 11.50 -6.11
N THR A 297 22.82 12.04 -5.02
CA THR A 297 24.24 11.91 -4.63
C THR A 297 24.63 10.50 -4.19
N LYS A 298 23.66 9.61 -4.00
CA LYS A 298 23.81 8.24 -3.50
C LYS A 298 23.16 7.20 -4.40
N MET A 299 22.78 7.58 -5.62
CA MET A 299 22.23 6.64 -6.58
C MET A 299 23.09 6.57 -7.84
N THR A 300 22.95 5.45 -8.54
CA THR A 300 23.48 5.22 -9.89
C THR A 300 22.34 4.73 -10.77
N ILE A 301 22.40 5.12 -12.04
CA ILE A 301 21.43 4.70 -13.05
C ILE A 301 22.08 3.59 -13.88
N HIS A 302 21.27 2.64 -14.38
CA HIS A 302 21.79 1.58 -15.22
C HIS A 302 22.42 2.15 -16.51
N GLY A 303 23.58 1.65 -16.93
CA GLY A 303 24.40 2.29 -17.98
C GLY A 303 23.79 2.30 -19.38
N ASP A 304 22.78 1.46 -19.65
CA ASP A 304 22.01 1.46 -20.90
C ASP A 304 20.72 2.31 -20.83
N ASN A 305 20.45 2.94 -19.69
CA ASN A 305 19.22 3.70 -19.50
C ASN A 305 19.23 4.99 -20.33
N THR A 306 18.10 5.28 -20.97
CA THR A 306 17.83 6.58 -21.60
C THR A 306 16.55 7.14 -20.99
N MET A 307 16.69 8.15 -20.13
CA MET A 307 15.54 8.79 -19.48
C MET A 307 14.80 9.68 -20.48
N GLU A 308 13.47 9.59 -20.49
CA GLU A 308 12.62 10.58 -21.16
C GLU A 308 12.53 11.85 -20.35
N ASN A 309 12.38 11.76 -19.02
CA ASN A 309 12.31 12.93 -18.15
C ASN A 309 13.14 12.73 -16.87
N PHE A 310 13.92 13.75 -16.52
CA PHE A 310 14.57 13.88 -15.23
C PHE A 310 14.24 15.24 -14.64
N VAL A 311 13.48 15.25 -13.55
CA VAL A 311 13.01 16.45 -12.87
C VAL A 311 13.54 16.46 -11.45
N LEU A 312 14.26 17.52 -11.08
CA LEU A 312 14.78 17.72 -9.74
C LEU A 312 14.34 19.09 -9.22
N VAL A 313 13.61 19.08 -8.11
CA VAL A 313 13.04 20.30 -7.53
C VAL A 313 13.43 20.39 -6.06
N GLY A 314 13.93 21.54 -5.66
CA GLY A 314 14.25 21.83 -4.26
C GLY A 314 14.74 23.26 -4.08
N ASN A 315 14.60 23.78 -2.88
CA ASN A 315 15.15 25.08 -2.50
C ASN A 315 16.67 25.00 -2.23
N GLU A 316 17.29 26.13 -1.92
CA GLU A 316 18.74 26.20 -1.65
C GLU A 316 19.22 25.26 -0.55
N ASP A 317 18.52 25.22 0.57
CA ASP A 317 18.88 24.35 1.69
C ASP A 317 18.76 22.86 1.32
N GLN A 318 17.72 22.49 0.58
CA GLN A 318 17.46 21.12 0.13
C GLN A 318 18.48 20.63 -0.91
N LEU A 319 19.05 21.56 -1.67
CA LEU A 319 20.03 21.28 -2.72
C LEU A 319 21.48 21.49 -2.29
N SER A 320 21.72 22.06 -1.10
CA SER A 320 23.05 22.33 -0.55
C SER A 320 24.00 21.13 -0.64
N LYS A 321 23.49 19.91 -0.42
CA LYS A 321 24.28 18.67 -0.50
C LYS A 321 24.80 18.42 -1.92
N ILE A 322 23.96 18.60 -2.94
CA ILE A 322 24.34 18.44 -4.35
C ILE A 322 25.31 19.55 -4.77
N ILE A 323 25.07 20.78 -4.32
CA ILE A 323 25.93 21.93 -4.62
C ILE A 323 27.35 21.72 -4.08
N GLY A 324 27.47 21.05 -2.93
CA GLY A 324 28.76 20.69 -2.33
C GLY A 324 29.51 19.58 -3.04
N GLU A 325 28.87 18.84 -3.96
CA GLU A 325 29.56 17.82 -4.75
C GLU A 325 30.44 18.46 -5.84
N GLY A 326 31.41 17.68 -6.34
CA GLY A 326 32.28 18.11 -7.43
C GLY A 326 31.51 18.36 -8.72
N ASP A 327 32.06 19.17 -9.61
CA ASP A 327 31.46 19.36 -10.94
C ASP A 327 31.50 18.03 -11.72
N ASN A 328 30.42 17.75 -12.45
CA ASN A 328 30.20 16.48 -13.16
C ASN A 328 30.32 15.22 -12.29
N SER A 329 30.22 15.31 -10.96
CA SER A 329 30.43 14.16 -10.08
C SER A 329 29.26 13.18 -10.03
N ILE A 330 28.07 13.62 -10.41
CA ILE A 330 26.83 12.83 -10.35
C ILE A 330 26.45 12.39 -11.76
N ASP A 331 26.56 11.11 -12.05
CA ASP A 331 26.27 10.55 -13.37
C ASP A 331 24.79 10.16 -13.51
N LEU A 332 24.13 10.74 -14.53
CA LEU A 332 22.75 10.44 -14.89
C LEU A 332 22.62 9.66 -16.21
N GLY A 333 23.73 9.41 -16.89
CA GLY A 333 23.71 8.73 -18.19
C GLY A 333 23.00 9.55 -19.26
N ARG A 334 22.12 8.90 -20.03
CA ARG A 334 21.50 9.49 -21.23
C ARG A 334 20.10 10.02 -20.92
N ILE A 335 19.79 11.21 -21.42
CA ILE A 335 18.51 11.91 -21.21
C ILE A 335 18.05 12.51 -22.54
N ARG A 336 16.74 12.47 -22.83
CA ARG A 336 16.20 13.16 -24.01
C ARG A 336 16.43 14.67 -23.93
N THR A 337 16.65 15.33 -25.06
CA THR A 337 16.97 16.78 -25.14
C THR A 337 15.98 17.69 -24.40
N ASP A 338 14.70 17.34 -24.38
CA ASP A 338 13.62 18.09 -23.71
C ASP A 338 13.26 17.56 -22.30
N GLY A 339 13.99 16.54 -21.86
CA GLY A 339 13.70 15.78 -20.64
C GLY A 339 14.35 16.29 -19.36
N LEU A 340 15.40 17.13 -19.45
CA LEU A 340 16.16 17.57 -18.28
C LEU A 340 15.60 18.86 -17.68
N ARG A 341 15.02 18.78 -16.47
CA ARG A 341 14.50 19.94 -15.72
C ARG A 341 15.12 20.01 -14.34
N VAL A 342 16.18 20.80 -14.22
CA VAL A 342 16.94 20.98 -12.97
C VAL A 342 17.36 22.45 -12.82
N PRO A 343 17.53 22.97 -11.59
CA PRO A 343 18.03 24.32 -11.39
C PRO A 343 19.44 24.50 -11.99
N GLU A 344 19.74 25.65 -12.58
CA GLU A 344 20.99 25.87 -13.31
C GLU A 344 22.26 25.56 -12.48
N ARG A 345 22.28 26.01 -11.22
CA ARG A 345 23.39 25.74 -10.30
C ARG A 345 23.69 24.25 -10.09
N ILE A 346 22.72 23.39 -10.36
CA ILE A 346 22.82 21.92 -10.27
C ILE A 346 23.31 21.31 -11.57
N LYS A 347 23.00 21.88 -12.75
CA LYS A 347 23.44 21.31 -14.05
C LYS A 347 24.93 21.02 -14.07
N ARG A 348 25.76 21.97 -13.63
CA ARG A 348 27.23 21.80 -13.54
C ARG A 348 27.71 20.64 -12.65
N LYS A 349 26.87 20.13 -11.75
CA LYS A 349 27.16 19.01 -10.85
C LYS A 349 26.85 17.66 -11.48
N LEU A 350 26.03 17.66 -12.52
CA LEU A 350 25.55 16.47 -13.20
C LEU A 350 26.44 16.17 -14.42
N ARG A 351 26.68 14.89 -14.66
CA ARG A 351 27.26 14.35 -15.89
C ARG A 351 26.14 13.63 -16.62
N TYR A 352 25.82 14.08 -17.82
CA TYR A 352 24.77 13.49 -18.64
C TYR A 352 25.08 13.69 -20.12
N THR A 353 24.41 12.89 -20.95
CA THR A 353 24.45 13.00 -22.41
C THR A 353 23.04 13.26 -22.91
N LEU A 354 22.83 14.38 -23.59
CA LEU A 354 21.55 14.66 -24.25
C LEU A 354 21.45 13.87 -25.55
N VAL A 355 20.28 13.28 -25.79
CA VAL A 355 20.01 12.52 -27.01
C VAL A 355 18.70 12.95 -27.67
N ASP A 356 18.66 12.97 -29.01
CA ASP A 356 17.46 13.28 -29.79
C ASP A 356 16.42 12.15 -29.72
N GLY A 357 15.32 12.23 -30.47
CA GLY A 357 14.27 11.19 -30.53
C GLY A 357 14.73 9.83 -31.07
N GLU A 358 15.79 9.79 -31.89
CA GLU A 358 16.40 8.57 -32.43
C GLU A 358 17.46 7.98 -31.48
N GLY A 359 17.82 8.71 -30.42
CA GLY A 359 18.82 8.31 -29.44
C GLY A 359 20.24 8.71 -29.81
N LYS A 360 20.42 9.59 -30.81
CA LYS A 360 21.73 10.12 -31.19
C LYS A 360 22.12 11.27 -30.25
N GLU A 361 23.39 11.34 -29.89
CA GLU A 361 23.91 12.41 -29.04
C GLU A 361 23.78 13.78 -29.70
N VAL A 362 23.37 14.78 -28.91
CA VAL A 362 23.20 16.17 -29.33
C VAL A 362 24.09 17.06 -28.45
N LEU A 363 24.81 17.99 -29.06
CA LEU A 363 25.62 18.97 -28.33
C LEU A 363 24.72 20.05 -27.73
N GLU A 364 24.94 20.43 -26.48
CA GLU A 364 24.15 21.47 -25.80
C GLU A 364 24.18 22.82 -26.55
N GLU A 365 25.30 23.15 -27.20
CA GLU A 365 25.46 24.39 -27.97
C GLU A 365 24.49 24.46 -29.16
N GLU A 366 24.15 23.33 -29.79
CA GLU A 366 23.24 23.27 -30.94
C GLU A 366 21.79 23.59 -30.55
N ILE A 367 21.40 23.36 -29.29
CA ILE A 367 20.03 23.56 -28.78
C ILE A 367 19.71 25.05 -28.59
N THR A 368 20.73 25.88 -28.32
CA THR A 368 20.56 27.32 -28.06
C THR A 368 20.26 28.16 -29.31
N THR A 369 20.28 27.55 -30.50
CA THR A 369 20.22 28.30 -31.76
C THR A 369 18.85 28.34 -32.45
N SER A 370 17.80 27.69 -31.90
CA SER A 370 16.53 27.56 -32.66
C SER A 370 15.33 28.38 -32.19
N ASP A 371 15.20 28.91 -30.98
CA ASP A 371 13.97 29.65 -30.61
C ASP A 371 14.21 30.80 -29.62
N GLY A 372 14.06 32.01 -30.14
CA GLY A 372 14.25 33.28 -29.43
C GLY A 372 13.16 33.62 -28.41
N GLU A 373 13.61 34.43 -27.44
CA GLU A 373 12.87 35.46 -26.71
C GLU A 373 11.42 35.14 -26.30
N GLY A 374 11.26 34.61 -25.08
CA GLY A 374 9.94 34.51 -24.43
C GLY A 374 9.74 33.44 -23.36
N LYS A 375 10.76 32.64 -23.00
CA LYS A 375 10.58 31.46 -22.13
C LYS A 375 10.70 31.69 -20.61
N GLU A 376 11.26 32.81 -20.15
CA GLU A 376 11.54 33.01 -18.71
C GLU A 376 10.28 33.10 -17.83
N VAL A 377 9.15 33.60 -18.35
CA VAL A 377 7.89 33.71 -17.58
C VAL A 377 7.06 32.42 -17.67
N LEU A 378 7.29 31.57 -18.68
CA LEU A 378 6.52 30.35 -18.92
C LEU A 378 7.02 29.13 -18.14
N GLU A 379 8.24 29.15 -17.59
CA GLU A 379 8.74 28.05 -16.77
C GLU A 379 8.19 28.08 -15.34
N GLU A 380 8.02 29.26 -14.75
CA GLU A 380 7.47 29.41 -13.39
C GLU A 380 6.00 28.95 -13.31
N GLU A 381 5.15 29.32 -14.27
CA GLU A 381 3.75 28.87 -14.35
C GLU A 381 3.61 27.35 -14.60
N ARG A 382 4.61 26.74 -15.25
CA ARG A 382 4.65 25.30 -15.52
C ARG A 382 5.04 24.51 -14.27
N TRP A 383 5.87 25.07 -13.39
CA TRP A 383 6.13 24.52 -12.06
C TRP A 383 4.87 24.56 -11.21
N THR A 384 4.16 25.70 -11.18
CA THR A 384 2.88 25.83 -10.44
C THR A 384 1.82 24.86 -10.96
N SER A 385 1.78 24.58 -12.27
CA SER A 385 0.87 23.59 -12.86
C SER A 385 1.24 22.14 -12.50
N ILE A 386 2.53 21.81 -12.32
CA ILE A 386 2.95 20.49 -11.81
C ILE A 386 2.60 20.38 -10.33
N TYR A 387 2.80 21.44 -9.54
CA TYR A 387 2.33 21.50 -8.15
C TYR A 387 0.79 21.42 -8.05
N ALA A 388 0.03 22.03 -8.96
CA ALA A 388 -1.44 21.99 -9.02
C ALA A 388 -2.03 20.72 -9.65
N LEU A 389 -1.23 19.94 -10.39
CA LEU A 389 -1.60 18.58 -10.80
C LEU A 389 -1.37 17.57 -9.66
N VAL A 390 -0.56 17.94 -8.67
CA VAL A 390 -0.28 17.15 -7.45
C VAL A 390 -1.25 17.55 -6.32
N ASP A 391 -1.58 18.83 -6.20
CA ASP A 391 -2.65 19.32 -5.34
C ASP A 391 -3.92 19.50 -6.18
N GLY A 392 -4.74 18.46 -6.23
CA GLY A 392 -6.08 18.56 -6.80
C GLY A 392 -6.88 19.62 -6.05
N GLU A 393 -7.23 20.68 -6.78
CA GLU A 393 -8.03 21.87 -6.42
C GLU A 393 -7.17 23.06 -5.97
N GLY A 394 -7.05 24.06 -6.86
CA GLY A 394 -6.53 25.36 -6.51
C GLY A 394 -7.43 26.07 -5.49
N GLU A 395 -6.81 26.59 -4.44
CA GLU A 395 -7.31 27.74 -3.70
C GLU A 395 -6.16 28.73 -3.47
N GLU A 396 -6.48 30.01 -3.62
CA GLU A 396 -5.60 31.15 -3.46
C GLU A 396 -5.04 31.26 -2.04
N VAL A 397 -3.78 31.68 -1.97
CA VAL A 397 -3.09 32.10 -0.76
C VAL A 397 -3.71 33.39 -0.24
N LEU A 398 -4.03 33.44 1.06
CA LEU A 398 -3.93 34.68 1.82
C LEU A 398 -3.00 34.46 3.01
N GLU A 399 -2.05 35.39 3.12
CA GLU A 399 -1.11 35.59 4.22
C GLU A 399 -1.85 35.64 5.57
N GLU A 400 -1.28 35.00 6.60
CA GLU A 400 -1.20 35.61 7.94
C GLU A 400 -0.11 34.92 8.78
N GLU A 401 0.63 35.74 9.51
CA GLU A 401 1.75 35.39 10.38
C GLU A 401 1.31 34.68 11.67
N SER A 402 2.29 33.97 12.25
CA SER A 402 2.51 33.71 13.69
C SER A 402 1.72 32.59 14.39
N ASP A 403 2.55 31.69 14.94
CA ASP A 403 2.38 30.83 16.12
C ASP A 403 1.39 29.65 16.12
N GLU A 404 1.92 28.57 16.72
CA GLU A 404 1.29 27.36 17.30
C GLU A 404 1.29 26.04 16.51
N GLU A 405 1.91 25.05 17.15
CA GLU A 405 1.72 23.61 16.98
C GLU A 405 0.22 23.22 16.96
N VAL A 406 -0.09 22.10 16.29
CA VAL A 406 -1.32 21.25 16.39
C VAL A 406 -2.35 21.32 15.23
N LEU A 407 -2.17 22.11 14.15
CA LEU A 407 -3.24 22.18 13.11
C LEU A 407 -3.03 21.48 11.76
N GLU A 408 -1.91 20.80 11.49
CA GLU A 408 -1.70 20.13 10.19
C GLU A 408 -2.45 18.79 9.98
N GLU A 409 -3.03 18.18 11.03
CA GLU A 409 -3.85 16.96 10.85
C GLU A 409 -5.26 17.23 10.29
N ARG A 410 -5.78 18.46 10.42
CA ARG A 410 -7.18 18.75 10.06
C ARG A 410 -7.42 19.01 8.58
N ASP A 411 -6.48 19.61 7.84
CA ASP A 411 -6.72 19.97 6.45
C ASP A 411 -6.46 18.82 5.46
N LYS A 412 -5.49 17.95 5.71
CA LYS A 412 -5.36 16.69 4.94
C LYS A 412 -6.57 15.77 5.18
N SER A 413 -7.14 15.78 6.39
CA SER A 413 -8.36 15.01 6.75
C SER A 413 -9.65 15.51 6.05
N LYS A 414 -9.69 16.77 5.56
CA LYS A 414 -10.82 17.29 4.77
C LYS A 414 -10.79 16.79 3.33
N TRP A 415 -9.60 16.69 2.73
CA TRP A 415 -9.43 16.13 1.37
C TRP A 415 -9.83 14.64 1.33
N TRP A 416 -9.43 13.86 2.34
CA TRP A 416 -9.84 12.46 2.50
C TRP A 416 -11.35 12.27 2.76
N ARG A 417 -12.02 13.20 3.44
CA ARG A 417 -13.48 13.16 3.63
C ARG A 417 -14.27 13.44 2.35
N ARG A 418 -13.72 14.25 1.43
CA ARG A 418 -14.37 14.59 0.15
C ARG A 418 -14.35 13.42 -0.85
N MET A 419 -13.29 12.59 -0.85
CA MET A 419 -13.26 11.33 -1.61
C MET A 419 -14.18 10.22 -1.06
N TRP A 420 -14.56 10.27 0.22
CA TRP A 420 -15.34 9.21 0.88
C TRP A 420 -16.86 9.31 0.66
N CYS A 421 -17.39 10.39 0.08
CA CYS A 421 -18.84 10.50 -0.21
C CYS A 421 -19.30 9.80 -1.51
N GLY A 422 -18.41 9.04 -2.18
CA GLY A 422 -18.72 8.34 -3.45
C GLY A 422 -18.95 6.82 -3.35
N CYS A 423 -18.93 6.23 -2.14
CA CYS A 423 -19.25 4.82 -1.94
C CYS A 423 -20.62 4.72 -1.27
N ASP A 424 -21.56 4.02 -1.92
CA ASP A 424 -22.92 3.77 -1.44
C ASP A 424 -22.95 3.43 0.05
N GLU A 425 -23.72 4.22 0.81
CA GLU A 425 -23.89 4.15 2.26
C GLU A 425 -24.53 2.84 2.79
N GLU A 426 -24.68 1.82 1.95
CA GLU A 426 -25.46 0.62 2.29
C GLU A 426 -24.65 -0.59 2.81
N GLU A 427 -23.31 -0.52 2.88
CA GLU A 427 -22.50 -1.67 3.31
C GLU A 427 -21.47 -1.35 4.40
N ARG A 428 -21.88 -0.60 5.43
CA ARG A 428 -21.17 -0.56 6.73
C ARG A 428 -21.71 -1.63 7.68
N PHE A 429 -20.94 -2.70 7.90
CA PHE A 429 -20.92 -3.45 9.16
C PHE A 429 -19.56 -4.09 9.38
#